data_AF-A0A558DFI9-F1
#
_entry.id   AF-A0A558DFI9-F1
#
_cell.length_a   1.000
_cell.length_b   1.000
_cell.length_c   1.000
_cell.angle_alpha   90.00
_cell.angle_beta   90.00
_cell.angle_gamma   90.00
#
_symmetry.space_group_name_H-M   'P 1'
#
loop_
_entity.id
_entity.type
_entity.pdbx_description
1 polymer ?
#
loop_
_entity_poly.entity_id
_entity_poly.type
_entity_poly.pdbx_seq_one_letter_code
_entity_poly.pdbx_strand_id
1 'polypeptide(L)' 'MFCWSRYLLWLVILVLGTSSMLSACGQKGPLYLPDPAAEQQEKAKDK' A
#
# COMPACT_ATOMS: atom_id res chain seq x y z
N MET A 1 -8.79 -11.03 -35.38
CA MET A 1 -7.47 -10.37 -35.21
C MET A 1 -7.29 -10.08 -33.74
N PHE A 2 -6.34 -10.75 -33.08
CA PHE A 2 -6.04 -10.44 -31.68
C PHE A 2 -5.45 -9.03 -31.62
N CYS A 3 -6.20 -8.08 -31.07
CA CYS A 3 -5.77 -6.70 -30.93
C CYS A 3 -4.58 -6.66 -29.97
N TRP A 4 -3.37 -6.61 -30.54
CA TRP A 4 -2.10 -6.59 -29.81
C TRP A 4 -2.06 -5.51 -28.71
N SER A 5 -2.66 -4.35 -28.98
CA SER A 5 -2.82 -3.27 -27.99
C SER A 5 -3.54 -3.69 -26.71
N ARG A 6 -4.53 -4.60 -26.78
CA ARG A 6 -5.25 -5.09 -25.61
C ARG A 6 -4.33 -5.90 -24.69
N TYR A 7 -3.51 -6.77 -25.27
CA TYR A 7 -2.56 -7.59 -24.52
C TYR A 7 -1.44 -6.74 -23.93
N LEU A 8 -0.92 -5.76 -24.68
CA LEU A 8 0.06 -4.81 -24.16
C LEU A 8 -0.49 -4.01 -22.98
N LEU A 9 -1.71 -3.49 -23.08
CA LEU A 9 -2.35 -2.80 -21.95
C LEU A 9 -2.49 -3.71 -20.72
N TRP A 10 -2.94 -4.95 -20.91
CA TRP A 10 -3.06 -5.91 -19.81
C TRP A 10 -1.71 -6.22 -19.14
N LEU A 11 -0.65 -6.39 -19.93
CA LEU A 11 0.71 -6.61 -19.43
C LEU A 11 1.16 -5.42 -18.57
N VAL A 12 1.00 -4.20 -19.09
CA VAL A 12 1.38 -2.96 -18.38
C VAL A 12 0.61 -2.84 -17.07
N ILE A 13 -0.71 -3.06 -17.07
CA ILE A 13 -1.54 -3.00 -15.87
C ILE A 13 -1.10 -4.05 -14.85
N LEU A 14 -0.81 -5.28 -15.29
CA LEU A 14 -0.35 -6.34 -14.39
C LEU A 14 0.98 -5.96 -13.73
N VAL A 15 1.94 -5.44 -14.49
CA VAL A 15 3.26 -5.05 -13.98
C VAL A 15 3.14 -3.86 -13.03
N LEU A 16 2.44 -2.80 -13.42
CA LEU A 16 2.28 -1.61 -12.58
C LEU A 16 1.45 -1.90 -11.32
N GLY A 17 0.40 -2.71 -11.44
CA GLY A 17 -0.47 -3.09 -10.32
C GLY A 17 0.26 -3.94 -9.29
N THR A 18 0.94 -4.99 -9.75
CA THR A 18 1.70 -5.89 -8.85
C THR A 18 2.91 -5.21 -8.24
N SER A 19 3.64 -4.36 -8.98
CA SER A 19 4.76 -3.58 -8.44
C SER A 19 4.32 -2.54 -7.42
N SER A 20 3.17 -1.88 -7.62
CA SER A 20 2.60 -0.94 -6.66
C SER A 20 2.17 -1.64 -5.37
N MET A 21 1.53 -2.80 -5.48
CA MET A 21 1.16 -3.64 -4.33
C MET A 21 2.40 -4.13 -3.57
N LEU A 22 3.42 -4.61 -4.27
CA LEU A 22 4.66 -5.08 -3.64
C LEU A 22 5.43 -3.95 -2.96
N SER A 23 5.47 -2.77 -3.59
CA SER A 23 6.06 -1.57 -3.00
C SER A 23 5.28 -1.14 -1.75
N ALA A 24 3.95 -1.13 -1.80
CA ALA A 24 3.11 -0.78 -0.66
C ALA A 24 3.18 -1.81 0.49
N CYS A 25 3.33 -3.10 0.19
CA CYS A 25 3.51 -4.16 1.18
C CYS A 25 4.87 -4.14 1.90
N GLY A 26 5.83 -3.34 1.45
CA GLY A 26 7.13 -3.15 2.11
C GLY A 26 7.40 -1.73 2.64
N GLN A 27 6.66 -0.73 2.15
CA GLN A 27 6.79 0.67 2.58
C GLN A 27 5.94 1.04 3.80
N LYS A 28 5.18 0.10 4.36
CA LYS A 28 4.66 0.24 5.72
C LYS A 28 5.87 0.16 6.66
N GLY A 29 6.51 1.31 6.83
CA GLY A 29 7.64 1.54 7.74
C GLY A 29 7.32 1.02 9.14
N PRO A 30 8.34 0.92 10.02
CA PRO A 30 8.26 0.18 11.28
C PRO A 30 6.93 0.48 11.91
N LEU A 31 6.08 -0.56 11.96
CA LEU A 31 4.74 -0.48 12.53
C LEU A 31 4.96 0.06 13.93
N TYR A 32 4.75 1.37 14.10
CA TYR A 32 4.94 2.03 15.38
C TYR A 32 3.79 1.51 16.22
N LEU A 33 4.05 0.38 16.88
CA LEU A 33 3.26 -0.11 17.98
C LEU A 33 3.54 0.89 19.09
N PRO A 34 2.61 1.83 19.38
CA PRO A 34 2.80 2.71 20.52
C PRO A 34 3.04 1.82 21.73
N ASP A 35 4.11 2.14 22.47
CA ASP A 35 4.27 1.62 23.83
C ASP A 35 2.96 1.94 24.57
N PRO A 36 2.37 1.03 25.36
CA PRO A 36 1.03 1.22 25.97
C PRO A 36 0.91 2.50 26.82
N ALA A 37 2.04 3.13 27.19
CA ALA A 37 2.09 4.43 27.83
C ALA A 37 1.72 5.63 26.92
N ALA A 38 1.90 5.52 25.59
CA ALA A 38 1.62 6.58 24.63
C ALA A 38 0.17 6.59 24.11
N GLU A 39 -0.54 5.45 24.16
CA GLU A 39 -1.95 5.33 23.76
C GLU A 39 -2.90 6.14 24.67
N GLN A 40 -2.54 6.39 25.93
CA GLN A 40 -3.39 7.15 26.85
C GLN A 40 -3.37 8.66 26.59
N GLN A 41 -2.33 9.21 25.94
CA GLN A 41 -2.25 10.66 25.69
C GLN A 41 -2.91 11.08 24.37
N GLU A 42 -2.96 10.21 23.37
CA GLU A 42 -3.58 10.55 22.08
C GLU A 42 -5.12 10.48 22.14
N LYS A 43 -5.69 9.55 22.93
CA LYS A 43 -7.15 9.44 23.17
C LYS A 43 -7.77 10.58 24.00
N ALA A 44 -6.97 11.44 24.62
CA ALA A 44 -7.46 12.57 25.42
C ALA A 44 -7.40 13.93 24.69
N LYS A 45 -6.79 13.98 23.50
CA LYS A 45 -6.65 15.19 22.67
C LYS A 45 -7.53 15.15 21.41
N ASP A 46 -8.61 14.38 21.45
CA ASP A 46 -9.67 14.37 20.44
C ASP A 46 -11.07 14.25 21.09
N LYS A 47 -11.26 14.90 22.25
CA LYS A 47 -12.58 15.10 22.87
C LYS A 47 -12.79 16.55 23.28
#